data_AF-Q19MM3-F1
#
_entry.id   AF-Q19MM3-F1
#
_cell.length_a   1.000
_cell.length_b   1.000
_cell.length_c   1.000
_cell.angle_alpha   90.00
_cell.angle_beta   90.00
_cell.angle_gamma   90.00
#
_symmetry.space_group_name_H-M   'P 1'
#
loop_
_entity.id
_entity.type
_entity.pdbx_description
1 polymer ?
#
loop_
_entity_poly.entity_id
_entity_poly.type
_entity_poly.pdbx_seq_one_letter_code
_entity_poly.pdbx_strand_id
1 'polypeptide(L)'
;VDGDVKVGVLGCPNLPIDDSEPLTEDLGANASDAEGKGVLMSAILGKGADSRPLTRGALKNATTIPMKRVDDISSATSCESVEAAHSAHGDQAQIASKLGITKPSVRMDSQAKYASIARGAGDIYLRLPVKKDYQEKIWDH
;
A
#
# COMPACT_ATOMS: atom_id res chain seq x y z
N VAL A 1 16.87 12.25 8.50
CA VAL A 1 18.08 13.08 8.73
C VAL A 1 17.73 14.48 8.30
N ASP A 2 17.83 15.47 9.18
CA ASP A 2 17.46 16.87 8.89
C ASP A 2 16.00 17.06 8.42
N GLY A 3 15.07 16.29 9.00
CA GLY A 3 13.67 16.29 8.59
C GLY A 3 13.38 15.60 7.24
N ASP A 4 14.39 15.06 6.56
CA ASP A 4 14.25 14.33 5.30
C ASP A 4 14.33 12.80 5.52
N VAL A 5 13.39 12.06 4.94
CA VAL A 5 13.26 10.60 5.08
C VAL A 5 14.29 9.93 4.18
N LYS A 6 15.25 9.21 4.80
CA LYS A 6 16.37 8.60 4.08
C LYS A 6 16.21 7.09 3.86
N VAL A 7 15.53 6.42 4.77
CA VAL A 7 15.34 4.97 4.80
C VAL A 7 13.92 4.69 5.27
N GLY A 8 13.27 3.72 4.64
CA GLY A 8 11.97 3.20 5.06
C GLY A 8 11.99 1.68 5.08
N VAL A 9 11.27 1.09 6.04
CA VAL A 9 11.08 -0.36 6.15
C VAL A 9 9.63 -0.64 6.52
N LEU A 10 8.95 -1.52 5.77
CA LEU A 10 7.59 -1.96 6.04
C LEU A 10 7.56 -3.49 6.16
N GLY A 11 7.13 -3.99 7.31
CA GLY A 11 6.74 -5.38 7.46
C GLY A 11 5.26 -5.54 7.17
N CYS A 12 4.91 -6.35 6.18
CA CYS A 12 3.54 -6.63 5.78
C CYS A 12 3.28 -8.14 5.85
N PRO A 13 3.01 -8.71 7.05
CA PRO A 13 2.90 -10.16 7.25
C PRO A 13 1.77 -10.83 6.45
N ASN A 14 0.78 -10.05 6.04
CA ASN A 14 -0.40 -10.55 5.33
C ASN A 14 -0.43 -10.27 3.83
N LEU A 15 0.54 -9.54 3.28
CA LEU A 15 0.64 -9.36 1.84
C LEU A 15 1.18 -10.64 1.17
N PRO A 16 0.71 -11.00 -0.04
CA PRO A 16 1.23 -12.13 -0.79
C PRO A 16 2.68 -11.88 -1.19
N ILE A 17 3.47 -12.94 -1.30
CA ILE A 17 4.87 -12.84 -1.72
C ILE A 17 4.95 -12.51 -3.22
N ASP A 18 4.07 -13.10 -4.03
CA ASP A 18 3.96 -12.81 -5.46
C ASP A 18 3.30 -11.44 -5.67
N ASP A 19 3.99 -10.54 -6.37
CA ASP A 19 3.48 -9.19 -6.70
C ASP A 19 2.35 -9.23 -7.73
N SER A 20 2.19 -10.32 -8.47
CA SER A 20 1.12 -10.51 -9.45
C SER A 20 -0.18 -10.98 -8.84
N GLU A 21 -0.17 -11.46 -7.59
CA GLU A 21 -1.37 -11.86 -6.88
C GLU A 21 -2.27 -10.64 -6.60
N PRO A 22 -3.55 -10.67 -7.04
CA PRO A 22 -4.47 -9.58 -6.77
C PRO A 22 -4.69 -9.36 -5.28
N LEU A 23 -4.72 -8.09 -4.85
CA LEU A 23 -5.07 -7.75 -3.49
C LEU A 23 -6.60 -7.64 -3.37
N THR A 24 -7.20 -8.58 -2.64
CA THR A 24 -8.66 -8.70 -2.45
C THR A 24 -9.09 -8.14 -1.08
N GLU A 25 -10.38 -7.87 -0.89
CA GLU A 25 -10.91 -7.30 0.36
C GLU A 25 -10.77 -8.25 1.57
N ASP A 26 -10.72 -9.56 1.35
CA ASP A 26 -10.53 -10.58 2.39
C ASP A 26 -9.06 -10.81 2.76
N LEU A 27 -8.14 -10.05 2.16
CA LEU A 27 -6.71 -10.18 2.38
C LEU A 27 -6.34 -9.76 3.81
N GLY A 28 -6.00 -10.76 4.62
CA GLY A 28 -5.73 -10.59 6.05
C GLY A 28 -6.87 -11.07 6.96
N ALA A 29 -8.04 -11.41 6.41
CA ALA A 29 -9.12 -12.06 7.18
C ALA A 29 -8.67 -13.41 7.75
N ASN A 30 -7.83 -14.13 6.99
CA ASN A 30 -7.17 -15.37 7.40
C ASN A 30 -5.70 -15.11 7.78
N ALA A 31 -5.44 -14.09 8.59
CA ALA A 31 -4.10 -13.84 9.11
C ALA A 31 -3.64 -15.03 9.97
N SER A 32 -2.45 -15.54 9.68
CA SER A 32 -1.80 -16.58 10.48
C SER A 32 -0.31 -16.26 10.61
N ASP A 33 0.34 -16.92 11.57
CA ASP A 33 1.79 -16.86 11.75
C ASP A 33 2.52 -17.98 10.98
N ALA A 34 1.84 -18.64 10.03
CA ALA A 34 2.44 -19.65 9.18
C ALA A 34 3.55 -19.04 8.30
N GLU A 35 4.61 -19.81 8.04
CA GLU A 35 5.63 -19.39 7.07
C GLU A 35 5.11 -19.46 5.64
N GLY A 36 5.76 -18.73 4.74
CA GLY A 36 5.39 -18.68 3.33
C GLY A 36 4.40 -17.58 2.96
N LYS A 37 4.16 -16.62 3.86
CA LYS A 37 3.37 -15.42 3.60
C LYS A 37 4.08 -14.17 4.13
N GLY A 38 3.73 -13.03 3.55
CA GLY A 38 4.20 -11.74 4.00
C GLY A 38 5.48 -11.29 3.32
N VAL A 39 5.67 -9.98 3.32
CA VAL A 39 6.82 -9.34 2.70
C VAL A 39 7.44 -8.33 3.66
N LEU A 40 8.75 -8.17 3.54
CA LEU A 40 9.50 -7.06 4.09
C LEU A 40 9.90 -6.15 2.92
N MET A 41 9.46 -4.91 2.94
CA MET A 41 9.84 -3.90 1.97
C MET A 41 10.84 -2.93 2.58
N SER A 42 11.80 -2.49 1.79
CA SER A 42 12.81 -1.52 2.21
C SER A 42 13.16 -0.58 1.07
N ALA A 43 13.42 0.68 1.40
CA ALA A 43 13.91 1.66 0.44
C ALA A 43 14.99 2.54 1.06
N ILE A 44 15.93 2.96 0.23
CA ILE A 44 16.93 3.98 0.56
C ILE A 44 16.82 5.08 -0.49
N LEU A 45 16.83 6.34 -0.05
CA LEU A 45 16.76 7.50 -0.93
C LEU A 45 17.79 7.40 -2.07
N GLY A 46 17.31 7.46 -3.31
CA GLY A 46 18.15 7.37 -4.52
C GLY A 46 18.65 5.97 -4.88
N LYS A 47 18.21 4.91 -4.19
CA LYS A 47 18.61 3.51 -4.47
C LYS A 47 17.47 2.60 -4.92
N GLY A 48 16.24 3.11 -4.94
CA GLY A 48 15.05 2.33 -5.25
C GLY A 48 14.42 1.68 -4.02
N ALA A 49 13.43 0.83 -4.28
CA ALA A 49 12.70 0.07 -3.29
C ALA A 49 12.72 -1.41 -3.64
N ASP A 50 12.90 -2.26 -2.63
CA ASP A 50 12.95 -3.71 -2.78
C ASP A 50 11.93 -4.38 -1.87
N SER A 51 11.36 -5.48 -2.33
CA SER A 51 10.54 -6.41 -1.57
C SER A 51 11.28 -7.74 -1.39
N ARG A 52 11.07 -8.40 -0.26
CA ARG A 52 11.56 -9.77 -0.02
C ARG A 52 10.55 -10.55 0.81
N PRO A 53 10.52 -11.89 0.70
CA PRO A 53 9.73 -12.71 1.60
C PRO A 53 10.04 -12.44 3.07
N LEU A 54 9.00 -12.26 3.89
CA LEU A 54 9.13 -12.20 5.34
C LEU A 54 9.33 -13.63 5.87
N THR A 55 10.39 -13.84 6.66
CA THR A 55 10.68 -15.16 7.24
C THR A 55 11.16 -15.03 8.67
N ARG A 56 11.12 -16.12 9.45
CA ARG A 56 11.66 -16.15 10.82
C ARG A 56 13.19 -16.14 10.90
N GLY A 57 13.86 -16.37 9.77
CA GLY A 57 15.31 -16.52 9.69
C GLY A 57 16.01 -15.35 9.02
N ALA A 58 17.16 -15.64 8.40
CA ALA A 58 17.93 -14.65 7.65
C ALA A 58 17.10 -14.05 6.49
N LEU A 59 17.44 -12.81 6.12
CA LEU A 59 16.80 -12.13 5.01
C LEU A 59 16.93 -12.94 3.72
N LYS A 60 15.81 -13.13 3.03
CA LYS A 60 15.79 -13.69 1.69
C LYS A 60 16.29 -12.68 0.66
N ASN A 61 16.50 -13.17 -0.56
CA ASN A 61 16.81 -12.34 -1.72
C ASN A 61 15.73 -11.27 -1.91
N ALA A 62 16.16 -10.08 -2.30
CA ALA A 62 15.28 -8.97 -2.59
C ALA A 62 15.01 -8.89 -4.10
N THR A 63 13.83 -8.42 -4.43
CA THR A 63 13.41 -8.06 -5.78
C THR A 63 13.03 -6.59 -5.79
N THR A 64 13.54 -5.83 -6.75
CA THR A 64 13.18 -4.43 -6.91
C THR A 64 11.73 -4.29 -7.34
N ILE A 65 10.98 -3.43 -6.66
CA ILE A 65 9.55 -3.21 -6.90
C ILE A 65 9.34 -1.84 -7.56
N PRO A 66 8.92 -1.80 -8.84
CA PRO A 66 8.49 -0.57 -9.47
C PRO A 66 6.98 -0.37 -9.32
N MET A 67 6.57 0.88 -9.11
CA MET A 67 5.17 1.25 -9.33
C MET A 67 4.80 0.99 -10.79
N LYS A 68 3.57 0.55 -11.01
CA LYS A 68 3.00 0.37 -12.34
C LYS A 68 2.80 1.72 -13.04
N ARG A 69 3.13 1.78 -14.32
CA ARG A 69 2.79 2.92 -15.18
C ARG A 69 1.30 2.91 -15.51
N VAL A 70 0.65 4.07 -15.33
CA VAL A 70 -0.76 4.29 -15.67
C VAL A 70 -0.83 5.32 -16.78
N ASP A 71 -1.16 4.89 -18.00
CA ASP A 71 -1.27 5.79 -19.17
C ASP A 71 -2.67 6.43 -19.27
N ASP A 72 -3.70 5.77 -18.74
CA ASP A 72 -5.07 6.30 -18.67
C ASP A 72 -5.60 6.19 -17.24
N ILE A 73 -5.94 7.33 -16.65
CA ILE A 73 -6.46 7.43 -15.28
C ILE A 73 -7.77 6.65 -15.08
N SER A 74 -8.60 6.50 -16.13
CA SER A 74 -9.85 5.75 -16.04
C SER A 74 -9.62 4.25 -15.74
N SER A 75 -8.41 3.77 -16.03
CA SER A 75 -7.97 2.40 -15.82
C SER A 75 -7.24 2.19 -14.48
N ALA A 76 -7.09 3.23 -13.65
CA ALA A 76 -6.42 3.15 -12.36
C ALA A 76 -7.23 2.35 -11.33
N THR A 77 -6.53 1.76 -10.38
CA THR A 77 -7.06 1.10 -9.19
C THR A 77 -6.74 1.95 -7.96
N SER A 78 -7.77 2.43 -7.26
CA SER A 78 -7.60 3.13 -5.98
C SER A 78 -7.27 2.14 -4.85
N CYS A 79 -6.50 2.60 -3.86
CA CYS A 79 -6.25 1.91 -2.62
C CYS A 79 -6.79 2.78 -1.46
N GLU A 80 -7.67 2.19 -0.64
CA GLU A 80 -8.41 2.90 0.40
C GLU A 80 -8.34 2.12 1.73
N SER A 81 -8.58 2.80 2.85
CA SER A 81 -8.73 2.14 4.15
C SER A 81 -9.96 1.21 4.15
N VAL A 82 -9.99 0.18 5.00
CA VAL A 82 -11.23 -0.58 5.23
C VAL A 82 -12.15 0.21 6.14
N GLU A 83 -11.58 0.85 7.15
CA GLU A 83 -12.31 1.61 8.17
C GLU A 83 -12.79 2.98 7.67
N ALA A 84 -14.13 3.16 7.64
CA ALA A 84 -14.76 4.41 7.23
C ALA A 84 -14.43 5.61 8.13
N ALA A 85 -14.00 5.38 9.38
CA ALA A 85 -13.55 6.44 10.28
C ALA A 85 -12.19 7.03 9.86
N HIS A 86 -11.42 6.32 9.02
CA HIS A 86 -10.07 6.71 8.61
C HIS A 86 -10.02 7.33 7.20
N SER A 87 -11.15 7.42 6.50
CA SER A 87 -11.23 8.01 5.16
C SER A 87 -12.65 8.43 4.81
N ALA A 88 -12.80 9.57 4.12
CA ALA A 88 -14.07 10.00 3.56
C ALA A 88 -14.42 9.22 2.28
N HIS A 89 -14.90 7.98 2.40
CA HIS A 89 -15.20 7.11 1.25
C HIS A 89 -16.20 7.72 0.25
N GLY A 90 -17.16 8.52 0.72
CA GLY A 90 -18.10 9.21 -0.16
C GLY A 90 -17.40 10.21 -1.10
N ASP A 91 -16.41 10.93 -0.59
CA ASP A 91 -15.62 11.87 -1.38
C ASP A 91 -14.67 11.13 -2.33
N GLN A 92 -14.09 10.02 -1.89
CA GLN A 92 -13.26 9.15 -2.73
C GLN A 92 -14.06 8.57 -3.90
N ALA A 93 -15.29 8.10 -3.66
CA ALA A 93 -16.18 7.62 -4.70
C ALA A 93 -16.54 8.72 -5.72
N GLN A 94 -16.75 9.96 -5.26
CA GLN A 94 -16.98 11.10 -6.14
C GLN A 94 -15.75 11.45 -6.98
N ILE A 95 -14.55 11.39 -6.40
CA ILE A 95 -13.28 11.59 -7.13
C ILE A 95 -13.12 10.50 -8.20
N ALA A 96 -13.30 9.23 -7.83
CA ALA A 96 -13.21 8.11 -8.76
C ALA A 96 -14.20 8.28 -9.94
N SER A 97 -15.45 8.63 -9.64
CA SER A 97 -16.47 8.90 -10.66
C SER A 97 -16.07 10.04 -11.61
N LYS A 98 -15.55 11.16 -11.08
CA LYS A 98 -15.09 12.29 -11.88
C LYS A 98 -13.88 11.96 -12.76
N LEU A 99 -13.02 11.05 -12.30
CA LEU A 99 -11.86 10.55 -13.05
C LEU A 99 -12.20 9.41 -14.01
N GLY A 100 -13.45 8.94 -14.04
CA GLY A 100 -13.87 7.81 -14.87
C GLY A 100 -13.32 6.46 -14.41
N ILE A 101 -12.84 6.36 -13.16
CA ILE A 101 -12.32 5.12 -12.60
C ILE A 101 -13.49 4.17 -12.33
N THR A 102 -13.46 3.01 -12.98
CA THR A 102 -14.52 1.98 -12.85
C THR A 102 -14.05 0.70 -12.17
N LYS A 103 -12.72 0.54 -11.99
CA LYS A 103 -12.17 -0.61 -11.28
C LYS A 103 -12.52 -0.54 -9.79
N PRO A 104 -12.75 -1.69 -9.13
CA PRO A 104 -12.95 -1.71 -7.69
C PRO A 104 -11.69 -1.23 -6.96
N SER A 105 -11.88 -0.47 -5.88
CA SER A 105 -10.78 -0.09 -4.99
C SER A 105 -10.24 -1.30 -4.24
N VAL A 106 -8.92 -1.36 -4.05
CA VAL A 106 -8.27 -2.28 -3.14
C VAL A 106 -8.37 -1.71 -1.73
N ARG A 107 -9.08 -2.40 -0.83
CA ARG A 107 -9.25 -1.95 0.56
C ARG A 107 -8.29 -2.66 1.49
N MET A 108 -7.49 -1.89 2.22
CA MET A 108 -6.59 -2.40 3.26
C MET A 108 -6.23 -1.35 4.31
N ASP A 109 -5.98 -1.79 5.53
CA ASP A 109 -5.50 -0.92 6.60
C ASP A 109 -3.98 -0.86 6.66
N SER A 110 -3.47 0.00 7.56
CA SER A 110 -2.04 0.26 7.78
C SER A 110 -1.30 0.93 6.62
N GLN A 111 0.02 1.08 6.79
CA GLN A 111 0.95 1.48 5.74
C GLN A 111 1.15 0.41 4.66
N ALA A 112 0.50 -0.76 4.75
CA ALA A 112 0.43 -1.71 3.64
C ALA A 112 -0.13 -1.07 2.35
N LYS A 113 -0.88 0.04 2.46
CA LYS A 113 -1.27 0.87 1.32
C LYS A 113 -0.07 1.44 0.55
N TYR A 114 0.99 1.88 1.22
CA TYR A 114 2.22 2.29 0.54
C TYR A 114 2.91 1.12 -0.15
N ALA A 115 2.91 -0.06 0.48
CA ALA A 115 3.42 -1.28 -0.11
C ALA A 115 2.65 -1.72 -1.36
N SER A 116 1.31 -1.56 -1.38
CA SER A 116 0.48 -1.89 -2.54
C SER A 116 0.77 -0.97 -3.73
N ILE A 117 0.97 0.34 -3.50
CA ILE A 117 1.38 1.27 -4.55
C ILE A 117 2.80 0.96 -5.04
N ALA A 118 3.75 0.77 -4.12
CA ALA A 118 5.16 0.54 -4.47
C ALA A 118 5.37 -0.71 -5.31
N ARG A 119 4.57 -1.77 -5.09
CA ARG A 119 4.60 -3.02 -5.86
C ARG A 119 3.68 -3.04 -7.09
N GLY A 120 2.97 -1.94 -7.37
CA GLY A 120 2.09 -1.81 -8.54
C GLY A 120 0.75 -2.56 -8.44
N ALA A 121 0.33 -2.96 -7.23
CA ALA A 121 -0.97 -3.58 -6.98
C ALA A 121 -2.11 -2.55 -6.85
N GLY A 122 -1.80 -1.35 -6.37
CA GLY A 122 -2.66 -0.18 -6.43
C GLY A 122 -1.98 0.94 -7.22
N ASP A 123 -2.77 1.86 -7.75
CA ASP A 123 -2.30 2.97 -8.57
C ASP A 123 -2.44 4.33 -7.84
N ILE A 124 -3.43 4.48 -6.97
CA ILE A 124 -3.73 5.74 -6.28
C ILE A 124 -4.03 5.45 -4.82
N TYR A 125 -3.35 6.12 -3.89
CA TYR A 125 -3.72 6.12 -2.47
C TYR A 125 -4.24 7.52 -2.09
N LEU A 126 -5.48 7.59 -1.63
CA LEU A 126 -6.06 8.81 -1.09
C LEU A 126 -6.31 8.64 0.42
N ARG A 127 -5.93 9.66 1.19
CA ARG A 127 -6.28 9.80 2.60
C ARG A 127 -6.85 11.20 2.81
N LEU A 128 -8.18 11.30 2.75
CA LEU A 128 -8.87 12.58 2.91
C LEU A 128 -9.13 12.83 4.40
N PRO A 129 -8.73 14.00 4.94
CA PRO A 129 -8.95 14.30 6.36
C PRO A 129 -10.44 14.46 6.64
N VAL A 130 -10.93 13.72 7.64
CA VAL A 130 -12.33 13.85 8.10
C VAL A 130 -12.53 15.15 8.89
N LYS A 131 -11.48 15.63 9.57
CA LYS A 131 -11.47 16.88 10.34
C LYS A 131 -10.29 17.75 9.92
N LYS A 132 -10.53 19.05 9.72
CA LYS A 132 -9.52 20.00 9.22
C LYS A 132 -8.40 20.30 10.21
N ASP A 133 -8.64 20.10 11.50
CA ASP A 133 -7.72 20.37 12.61
C ASP A 133 -6.90 19.14 13.02
N TYR A 134 -7.16 17.98 12.43
CA TYR A 134 -6.41 16.77 12.72
C TYR A 134 -4.99 16.86 12.13
N GLN A 135 -4.00 16.56 12.97
CA GLN A 135 -2.59 16.50 12.58
C GLN A 135 -2.15 15.03 12.52
N GLU A 136 -1.87 14.56 11.30
CA GLU A 136 -1.32 13.23 11.05
C GLU A 136 0.01 13.04 11.79
N LYS A 137 0.31 11.79 12.10
CA LYS A 137 1.54 11.43 12.79
C LYS A 137 2.59 11.04 11.77
N ILE A 138 3.83 11.48 12.00
CA ILE A 138 4.95 11.20 11.08
C ILE A 138 5.27 9.71 10.93
N TRP A 139 4.77 8.86 11.83
CA TRP A 139 4.97 7.41 11.75
C TRP A 139 3.85 6.68 10.99
N ASP A 140 2.83 7.40 10.51
CA ASP A 140 1.77 6.85 9.66
C ASP A 140 2.07 7.07 8.16
N HIS A 141 3.18 7.75 7.84
CA HIS A 141 3.61 8.20 6.51
C HIS A 141 5.13 8.08 6.35
#